data_AF-A0A523T4P8-F1
#
_entry.id   AF-A0A523T4P8-F1
#
_cell.length_a   1.000
_cell.length_b   1.000
_cell.length_c   1.000
_cell.angle_alpha   90.00
_cell.angle_beta   90.00
_cell.angle_gamma   90.00
#
_symmetry.space_group_name_H-M   'P 1'
#
loop_
_entity.id
_entity.type
_entity.pdbx_description
1 polymer ?
#
loop_
_entity_poly.entity_id
_entity_poly.type
_entity_poly.pdbx_seq_one_letter_code
_entity_poly.pdbx_strand_id
1 'polypeptide(L)'
;MDNGDLGNIGRNLIVLIPLILLILFQIFFKKRRKEGTPLEIASSLLTDISLNQQIAEEFIQGHPAKKFETSSWQRNKNKLDFLDRELLVTLEKTFNMAEEFNREINAARRLKTLSYLVGIPADKLKEPLTRCRQGLEQWLQSNSGQAPTTPKRRSFFPQK
;
A
#
# COMPACT_ATOMS: atom_id res chain seq x y z
N MET A 1 -53.68 17.03 6.29
CA MET A 1 -52.34 16.49 6.01
C MET A 1 -52.17 15.25 6.87
N ASP A 2 -52.27 14.08 6.25
CA ASP A 2 -52.29 12.79 6.92
C ASP A 2 -50.92 12.44 7.52
N ASN A 3 -50.87 12.29 8.85
CA ASN A 3 -49.68 11.85 9.58
C ASN A 3 -49.41 10.33 9.44
N GLY A 4 -50.19 9.62 8.61
CA GLY A 4 -50.12 8.17 8.43
C GLY A 4 -48.98 7.70 7.51
N ASP A 5 -48.43 8.57 6.67
CA ASP A 5 -47.45 8.18 5.65
C ASP A 5 -46.00 8.15 6.18
N LEU A 6 -45.67 9.03 7.13
CA LEU A 6 -44.34 9.11 7.76
C LEU A 6 -43.98 7.84 8.56
N GLY A 7 -44.98 7.15 9.13
CA GLY A 7 -44.77 5.93 9.92
C GLY A 7 -44.35 4.72 9.09
N ASN A 8 -44.86 4.59 7.86
CA ASN A 8 -44.46 3.54 6.92
C ASN A 8 -43.11 3.84 6.27
N ILE A 9 -42.83 5.11 5.97
CA ILE A 9 -41.52 5.57 5.48
C ILE A 9 -40.43 5.27 6.53
N GLY A 10 -40.70 5.51 7.82
CA GLY A 10 -39.78 5.23 8.92
C GLY A 10 -39.45 3.75 9.11
N ARG A 11 -40.44 2.84 9.00
CA ARG A 11 -40.23 1.39 9.10
C ARG A 11 -39.41 0.83 7.93
N ASN A 12 -39.67 1.30 6.72
CA ASN A 12 -38.89 0.89 5.55
C ASN A 12 -37.47 1.46 5.58
N LEU A 13 -37.27 2.68 6.11
CA LEU A 13 -35.94 3.26 6.30
C LEU A 13 -35.07 2.42 7.25
N ILE A 14 -35.64 1.89 8.34
CA ILE A 14 -34.91 1.05 9.30
C ILE A 14 -34.35 -0.22 8.65
N VAL A 15 -35.01 -0.77 7.64
CA VAL A 15 -34.52 -1.94 6.88
C VAL A 15 -33.60 -1.53 5.73
N LEU A 16 -33.82 -0.35 5.14
CA LEU A 16 -32.99 0.20 4.05
C LEU A 16 -31.61 0.65 4.53
N ILE A 17 -31.50 1.25 5.72
CA ILE A 17 -30.23 1.71 6.29
C ILE A 17 -29.19 0.57 6.38
N PRO A 18 -29.46 -0.60 7.01
CA PRO A 18 -28.49 -1.67 7.07
C PRO A 18 -28.16 -2.22 5.69
N LEU A 19 -29.12 -2.27 4.75
CA LEU A 19 -28.86 -2.69 3.37
C LEU A 19 -27.91 -1.73 2.63
N ILE A 20 -28.12 -0.43 2.76
CA ILE A 20 -27.25 0.61 2.18
C ILE A 20 -25.86 0.55 2.83
N LEU A 21 -25.78 0.41 4.16
CA LEU A 21 -24.52 0.23 4.86
C LEU A 21 -23.78 -1.03 4.40
N LEU A 22 -24.50 -2.13 4.15
CA LEU A 22 -23.91 -3.38 3.67
C LEU A 22 -23.39 -3.26 2.22
N ILE A 23 -24.08 -2.52 1.36
CA ILE A 23 -23.63 -2.21 -0.01
C ILE A 23 -22.41 -1.29 0.04
N LEU A 24 -22.42 -0.23 0.85
CA LEU A 24 -21.28 0.67 1.03
C LEU A 24 -20.08 -0.08 1.62
N PHE A 25 -20.32 -0.96 2.59
CA PHE A 25 -19.30 -1.84 3.16
C PHE A 25 -18.75 -2.79 2.09
N GLN A 26 -19.60 -3.45 1.29
CA GLN A 26 -19.11 -4.28 0.18
C GLN A 26 -18.29 -3.47 -0.82
N ILE A 27 -18.72 -2.28 -1.24
CA ILE A 27 -17.96 -1.44 -2.18
C ILE A 27 -16.60 -1.04 -1.59
N PHE A 28 -16.57 -0.68 -0.31
CA PHE A 28 -15.35 -0.28 0.39
C PHE A 28 -14.37 -1.46 0.60
N PHE A 29 -14.88 -2.68 0.78
CA PHE A 29 -14.07 -3.88 1.03
C PHE A 29 -13.75 -4.70 -0.22
N LYS A 30 -14.57 -4.67 -1.27
CA LYS A 30 -14.43 -5.49 -2.50
C LYS A 30 -13.30 -5.02 -3.42
N LYS A 31 -12.74 -3.82 -3.20
CA LYS A 31 -11.65 -3.26 -4.04
C LYS A 31 -10.23 -3.58 -3.56
N ARG A 32 -10.05 -4.54 -2.65
CA ARG A 32 -8.71 -5.02 -2.28
C ARG A 32 -8.42 -6.30 -3.05
N ARG A 33 -7.88 -6.17 -4.28
CA ARG A 33 -7.26 -7.30 -4.98
C ARG A 33 -6.30 -7.97 -3.98
N LYS A 34 -6.55 -9.23 -3.65
CA LYS A 34 -5.59 -10.02 -2.89
C LYS A 34 -4.41 -10.23 -3.82
N GLU A 35 -3.40 -9.39 -3.72
CA GLU A 35 -2.06 -9.76 -4.14
C GLU A 35 -1.72 -11.02 -3.31
N GLY A 36 -1.87 -12.15 -3.99
CA GLY A 36 -1.94 -13.47 -3.37
C GLY A 36 -0.67 -14.26 -3.60
N THR A 37 0.04 -13.98 -4.69
CA THR A 37 1.28 -14.68 -5.03
C THR A 37 2.51 -13.83 -4.69
N PRO A 38 3.64 -14.46 -4.33
CA PRO A 38 4.92 -13.76 -4.15
C PRO A 38 5.30 -12.88 -5.35
N LEU A 39 4.99 -13.35 -6.56
CA LEU A 39 5.26 -12.65 -7.82
C LEU A 39 4.42 -11.36 -7.96
N GLU A 40 3.13 -11.42 -7.64
CA GLU A 40 2.25 -10.24 -7.60
C GLU A 40 2.69 -9.24 -6.54
N ILE A 41 3.09 -9.72 -5.35
CA ILE A 41 3.55 -8.88 -4.25
C ILE A 41 4.86 -8.17 -4.62
N ALA A 42 5.84 -8.91 -5.18
CA ALA A 42 7.11 -8.32 -5.60
C ALA A 42 6.91 -7.31 -6.75
N SER A 43 6.03 -7.61 -7.71
CA SER A 43 5.70 -6.71 -8.81
C SER A 43 5.00 -5.43 -8.35
N SER A 44 4.08 -5.51 -7.39
CA SER A 44 3.41 -4.34 -6.84
C SER A 44 4.37 -3.45 -6.04
N LEU A 45 5.25 -4.05 -5.23
CA LEU A 45 6.30 -3.33 -4.52
C LEU A 45 7.27 -2.63 -5.50
N LEU A 46 7.67 -3.32 -6.58
CA LEU A 46 8.54 -2.77 -7.60
C LEU A 46 7.90 -1.57 -8.32
N THR A 47 6.58 -1.64 -8.56
CA THR A 47 5.81 -0.53 -9.13
C THR A 47 5.82 0.68 -8.20
N ASP A 48 5.52 0.49 -6.90
CA ASP A 48 5.55 1.57 -5.92
C ASP A 48 6.96 2.17 -5.78
N ILE A 49 8.02 1.34 -5.77
CA ILE A 49 9.42 1.81 -5.74
C ILE A 49 9.76 2.66 -6.96
N SER A 50 9.35 2.23 -8.16
CA SER A 50 9.61 2.97 -9.40
C SER A 50 8.90 4.33 -9.41
N LEU A 51 7.66 4.39 -8.94
CA LEU A 51 6.93 5.65 -8.74
C LEU A 51 7.62 6.53 -7.69
N ASN A 52 8.09 5.95 -6.60
CA ASN A 52 8.81 6.68 -5.55
C ASN A 52 10.15 7.25 -6.02
N GLN A 53 10.86 6.57 -6.93
CA GLN A 53 12.05 7.13 -7.56
C GLN A 53 11.73 8.36 -8.39
N GLN A 54 10.64 8.33 -9.18
CA GLN A 54 10.18 9.48 -9.95
C GLN A 54 9.76 10.64 -9.03
N ILE A 55 9.01 10.34 -7.97
CA ILE A 55 8.60 11.35 -6.98
C ILE A 55 9.81 11.98 -6.30
N ALA A 56 10.81 11.19 -5.91
CA ALA A 56 12.04 11.72 -5.31
C ALA A 56 12.80 12.65 -6.27
N GLU A 57 12.86 12.28 -7.55
CA GLU A 57 13.50 13.10 -8.58
C GLU A 57 12.74 14.42 -8.81
N GLU A 58 11.42 14.35 -8.96
CA GLU A 58 10.57 15.55 -9.07
C GLU A 58 10.74 16.47 -7.85
N PHE A 59 10.82 15.88 -6.65
CA PHE A 59 10.99 16.63 -5.41
C PHE A 59 12.33 17.40 -5.38
N ILE A 60 13.41 16.75 -5.82
CA ILE A 60 14.75 17.37 -5.90
C ILE A 60 14.78 18.50 -6.93
N GLN A 61 14.00 18.38 -8.01
CA GLN A 61 13.85 19.41 -9.04
C GLN A 61 12.95 20.59 -8.61
N GLY A 62 12.44 20.58 -7.37
CA GLY A 62 11.59 21.64 -6.83
C GLY A 62 10.16 21.60 -7.35
N HIS A 63 9.72 20.49 -7.96
CA HIS A 63 8.32 20.30 -8.34
C HIS A 63 7.43 20.13 -7.10
N PRO A 64 6.11 20.36 -7.23
CA PRO A 64 5.19 20.25 -6.10
C PRO A 64 5.29 18.89 -5.42
N ALA A 65 5.53 18.90 -4.11
CA ALA A 65 5.68 17.70 -3.29
C ALA A 65 4.49 16.74 -3.46
N LYS A 66 4.68 15.64 -4.19
CA LYS A 66 3.75 14.49 -4.22
C LYS A 66 4.04 13.56 -3.04
N LYS A 67 3.04 12.80 -2.63
CA LYS A 67 3.22 11.77 -1.60
C LYS A 67 3.90 10.55 -2.21
N PHE A 68 4.79 9.93 -1.45
CA PHE A 68 5.35 8.63 -1.78
C PHE A 68 4.29 7.53 -1.68
N GLU A 69 4.31 6.62 -2.65
CA GLU A 69 3.48 5.43 -2.69
C GLU A 69 3.96 4.40 -1.66
N THR A 70 3.09 4.08 -0.71
CA THR A 70 3.36 3.12 0.39
C THR A 70 2.27 2.06 0.48
N SER A 71 1.39 2.03 -0.53
CA SER A 71 0.14 1.29 -0.46
C SER A 71 0.38 -0.22 -0.54
N SER A 72 1.24 -0.69 -1.45
CA SER A 72 1.60 -2.10 -1.59
C SER A 72 2.37 -2.59 -0.36
N TRP A 73 3.30 -1.77 0.15
CA TRP A 73 4.03 -2.04 1.39
C TRP A 73 3.08 -2.30 2.56
N GLN A 74 2.12 -1.41 2.80
CA GLN A 74 1.17 -1.56 3.90
C GLN A 74 0.29 -2.80 3.77
N ARG A 75 0.00 -3.25 2.55
CA ARG A 75 -0.79 -4.47 2.30
C ARG A 75 0.01 -5.75 2.47
N ASN A 76 1.33 -5.70 2.23
CA ASN A 76 2.12 -6.91 2.02
C ASN A 76 3.31 -7.10 2.96
N LYS A 77 3.70 -6.11 3.78
CA LYS A 77 4.88 -6.20 4.66
C LYS A 77 4.95 -7.47 5.54
N ASN A 78 3.80 -8.06 5.87
CA ASN A 78 3.71 -9.30 6.66
C ASN A 78 3.74 -10.60 5.82
N LYS A 79 3.93 -10.52 4.50
CA LYS A 79 3.88 -11.64 3.55
C LYS A 79 5.16 -11.75 2.71
N LEU A 80 6.27 -11.20 3.19
CA LEU A 80 7.52 -11.10 2.44
C LEU A 80 8.54 -12.16 2.88
N ASP A 81 8.10 -13.25 3.50
CA ASP A 81 8.95 -14.35 3.94
C ASP A 81 9.68 -15.08 2.79
N PHE A 82 9.26 -14.84 1.55
CA PHE A 82 9.89 -15.32 0.33
C PHE A 82 11.09 -14.48 -0.13
N LEU A 83 11.31 -13.30 0.44
CA LEU A 83 12.46 -12.44 0.15
C LEU A 83 13.61 -12.75 1.12
N ASP A 84 14.84 -12.51 0.67
CA ASP A 84 16.00 -12.62 1.55
C ASP A 84 15.99 -11.53 2.64
N ARG A 85 16.67 -11.83 3.75
CA ARG A 85 16.63 -10.98 4.95
C ARG A 85 17.23 -9.60 4.70
N GLU A 86 18.23 -9.49 3.85
CA GLU A 86 18.90 -8.22 3.55
C GLU A 86 17.97 -7.29 2.77
N LEU A 87 17.30 -7.82 1.74
CA LEU A 87 16.30 -7.11 0.96
C LEU A 87 15.11 -6.70 1.83
N LEU A 88 14.65 -7.57 2.75
CA LEU A 88 13.60 -7.25 3.71
C LEU A 88 13.93 -6.05 4.59
N VAL A 89 15.12 -6.05 5.20
CA VAL A 89 15.58 -4.94 6.05
C VAL A 89 15.69 -3.65 5.22
N THR A 90 16.16 -3.75 3.99
CA THR A 90 16.27 -2.59 3.09
C THR A 90 14.90 -2.06 2.71
N LEU A 91 13.94 -2.92 2.35
CA LEU A 91 12.56 -2.54 2.04
C LEU A 91 11.89 -1.87 3.24
N GLU A 92 11.98 -2.47 4.42
CA GLU A 92 11.41 -1.92 5.65
C GLU A 92 11.96 -0.53 5.95
N LYS A 93 13.28 -0.37 5.94
CA LYS A 93 13.93 0.92 6.14
C LYS A 93 13.48 1.97 5.12
N THR A 94 13.41 1.57 3.84
CA THR A 94 13.05 2.47 2.73
C THR A 94 11.61 2.94 2.83
N PHE A 95 10.66 2.03 3.06
CA PHE A 95 9.26 2.39 3.18
C PHE A 95 8.94 3.14 4.47
N ASN A 96 9.62 2.84 5.58
CA ASN A 96 9.51 3.64 6.81
C ASN A 96 9.96 5.09 6.58
N MET A 97 11.05 5.28 5.83
CA MET A 97 11.51 6.61 5.43
C MET A 97 10.49 7.31 4.52
N ALA A 98 9.93 6.62 3.52
CA ALA A 98 8.88 7.16 2.66
C ALA A 98 7.61 7.57 3.46
N GLU A 99 7.24 6.81 4.49
CA GLU A 99 6.14 7.16 5.40
C GLU A 99 6.43 8.40 6.25
N GLU A 100 7.66 8.52 6.74
CA GLU A 100 8.12 9.71 7.46
C GLU A 100 8.05 10.96 6.58
N PHE A 101 8.56 10.87 5.35
CA PHE A 101 8.43 11.95 4.36
C PHE A 101 6.97 12.30 4.09
N ASN A 102 6.10 11.32 3.96
CA ASN A 102 4.67 11.55 3.81
C ASN A 102 4.07 12.30 5.01
N ARG A 103 4.51 12.03 6.25
CA ARG A 103 4.08 12.78 7.44
C ARG A 103 4.53 14.23 7.36
N GLU A 104 5.78 14.48 7.00
CA GLU A 104 6.33 15.83 6.84
C GLU A 104 5.60 16.63 5.76
N ILE A 105 5.38 16.03 4.58
CA ILE A 105 4.61 16.65 3.48
C ILE A 105 3.20 17.01 3.93
N ASN A 106 2.52 16.12 4.67
CA ASN A 106 1.19 16.39 5.20
C ASN A 106 1.20 17.53 6.24
N ALA A 107 2.20 17.57 7.11
CA ALA A 107 2.35 18.64 8.10
C ALA A 107 2.59 20.00 7.41
N ALA A 108 3.53 20.07 6.47
CA ALA A 108 3.83 21.28 5.71
C ALA A 108 2.60 21.79 4.92
N ARG A 109 1.84 20.88 4.28
CA ARG A 109 0.58 21.23 3.60
C ARG A 109 -0.47 21.79 4.56
N ARG A 110 -0.61 21.23 5.76
CA ARG A 110 -1.54 21.74 6.79
C ARG A 110 -1.17 23.14 7.26
N LEU A 111 0.13 23.42 7.40
CA LEU A 111 0.64 24.71 7.83
C LEU A 111 0.68 25.75 6.68
N LYS A 112 0.33 25.38 5.45
CA LYS A 112 0.41 26.20 4.22
C LYS A 112 1.80 26.79 3.94
N THR A 113 2.85 26.24 4.55
CA THR A 113 4.20 26.74 4.42
C THR A 113 4.98 25.87 3.44
N LEU A 114 4.94 26.26 2.16
CA LEU A 114 5.72 25.63 1.08
C LEU A 114 7.24 25.66 1.36
N SER A 115 7.72 26.62 2.16
CA SER A 115 9.12 26.73 2.59
C SER A 115 9.62 25.51 3.36
N TYR A 116 8.76 24.82 4.12
CA TYR A 116 9.14 23.60 4.84
C TYR A 116 9.35 22.40 3.90
N LEU A 117 8.77 22.42 2.69
CA LEU A 117 8.97 21.36 1.71
C LEU A 117 10.37 21.39 1.09
N VAL A 118 10.97 22.58 0.98
CA VAL A 118 12.33 22.75 0.40
C VAL A 118 13.41 22.11 1.27
N GLY A 119 13.15 21.96 2.58
CA GLY A 119 14.09 21.35 3.53
C GLY A 119 13.99 19.83 3.64
N ILE A 120 13.07 19.19 2.93
CA ILE A 120 12.85 17.74 3.01
C ILE A 120 13.92 17.02 2.17
N PRO A 121 14.82 16.22 2.78
CA PRO A 121 15.96 15.61 2.09
C PRO A 121 15.56 14.35 1.29
N ALA A 122 14.75 14.52 0.25
CA ALA A 122 14.27 13.44 -0.61
C ALA A 122 15.41 12.69 -1.34
N ASP A 123 16.59 13.30 -1.45
CA ASP A 123 17.82 12.68 -1.94
C ASP A 123 18.21 11.42 -1.14
N LYS A 124 17.90 11.38 0.16
CA LYS A 124 18.18 10.23 1.04
C LYS A 124 17.42 8.97 0.64
N LEU A 125 16.32 9.10 -0.12
CA LEU A 125 15.56 7.95 -0.62
C LEU A 125 16.17 7.33 -1.89
N LYS A 126 16.99 8.05 -2.66
CA LYS A 126 17.48 7.59 -3.97
C LYS A 126 18.23 6.28 -3.90
N GLU A 127 19.23 6.22 -3.03
CA GLU A 127 20.06 5.05 -2.84
C GLU A 127 19.25 3.84 -2.33
N PRO A 128 18.49 3.94 -1.21
CA PRO A 128 17.72 2.81 -0.71
C PRO A 128 16.63 2.33 -1.69
N LEU A 129 15.96 3.24 -2.41
CA LEU A 129 15.00 2.87 -3.48
C LEU A 129 15.69 2.10 -4.61
N THR A 130 16.89 2.53 -5.02
CA THR A 130 17.65 1.86 -6.08
C THR A 130 18.06 0.45 -5.66
N ARG A 131 18.54 0.27 -4.43
CA ARG A 131 18.87 -1.06 -3.90
C ARG A 131 17.64 -1.97 -3.83
N CYS A 132 16.50 -1.46 -3.34
CA CYS A 132 15.25 -2.22 -3.31
C CYS A 132 14.81 -2.64 -4.71
N ARG A 133 14.92 -1.73 -5.69
CA ARG A 133 14.57 -2.00 -7.09
C ARG A 133 15.40 -3.15 -7.65
N GLN A 134 16.73 -3.05 -7.51
CA GLN A 134 17.66 -4.08 -7.98
C GLN A 134 17.40 -5.43 -7.33
N GLY A 135 17.21 -5.48 -6.01
CA GLY A 135 16.92 -6.73 -5.30
C GLY A 135 15.61 -7.37 -5.75
N LEU A 136 14.54 -6.59 -5.92
CA LEU A 136 13.26 -7.10 -6.41
C LEU A 136 13.32 -7.52 -7.88
N GLU A 137 14.04 -6.79 -8.74
CA GLU A 137 14.27 -7.16 -10.14
C GLU A 137 15.03 -8.50 -10.23
N GLN A 138 16.10 -8.67 -9.45
CA GLN A 138 16.87 -9.92 -9.39
C GLN A 138 16.02 -11.10 -8.88
N TRP A 139 15.23 -10.86 -7.83
CA TRP A 139 14.30 -11.86 -7.32
C TRP A 139 13.25 -12.24 -8.37
N LEU A 140 12.63 -11.27 -9.04
CA LEU A 140 11.64 -11.52 -10.10
C LEU A 140 12.25 -12.27 -11.29
N GLN A 141 13.46 -11.92 -11.71
CA GLN A 141 14.16 -12.63 -12.79
C GLN A 141 14.42 -14.08 -12.41
N SER A 142 14.81 -14.36 -11.17
CA SER A 142 15.07 -15.71 -10.67
C SER A 142 13.81 -16.56 -10.49
N ASN A 143 12.64 -15.91 -10.37
CA ASN A 143 11.36 -16.57 -10.06
C ASN A 143 10.32 -16.50 -11.20
N SER A 144 10.61 -15.80 -12.30
CA SER A 144 9.69 -15.59 -13.44
C SER A 144 9.37 -16.87 -14.23
N GLY A 145 10.10 -17.97 -14.00
CA GLY A 145 9.85 -19.29 -14.58
C GLY A 145 9.29 -20.35 -13.60
N GLN A 146 9.13 -20.03 -12.32
CA GLN A 146 8.59 -20.97 -11.34
C GLN A 146 7.09 -20.74 -11.17
N ALA A 147 6.28 -21.76 -11.42
CA ALA A 147 4.85 -21.73 -11.10
C ALA A 147 4.68 -21.34 -9.62
N PRO A 148 3.66 -20.53 -9.25
CA PRO A 148 3.50 -20.04 -7.88
C PRO A 148 3.44 -21.22 -6.93
N THR A 149 4.47 -21.37 -6.11
CA THR A 149 4.51 -22.41 -5.08
C THR A 149 3.39 -22.07 -4.10
N THR A 150 2.30 -22.82 -4.22
CA THR A 150 1.15 -22.70 -3.33
C THR A 150 1.62 -22.77 -1.88
N PRO A 151 1.11 -21.89 -0.99
CA PRO A 151 1.49 -21.93 0.41
C PRO A 151 1.20 -23.33 0.96
N LYS A 152 2.24 -23.97 1.50
CA LYS A 152 2.20 -25.30 2.11
C LYS A 152 1.08 -25.32 3.15
N ARG A 153 -0.10 -25.84 2.78
CA ARG A 153 -1.19 -26.15 3.72
C ARG A 153 -0.57 -27.01 4.81
N ARG A 154 -0.46 -26.49 6.03
CA ARG A 154 -0.20 -27.31 7.21
C ARG A 154 -1.33 -28.34 7.26
N SER A 155 -1.04 -29.57 6.85
CA SER A 155 -1.91 -30.71 7.03
C SER A 155 -2.01 -30.99 8.52
N PHE A 156 -3.04 -30.44 9.15
CA PHE A 156 -3.50 -30.86 10.46
C PHE A 156 -4.26 -32.18 10.28
N PHE A 157 -3.54 -33.29 10.33
CA PHE A 157 -4.11 -34.60 10.63
C PHE A 157 -3.20 -35.29 11.64
N PRO A 158 -3.65 -35.48 12.89
CA PRO A 158 -3.01 -36.45 13.76
C PRO A 158 -3.42 -37.86 13.32
N GLN A 159 -2.44 -38.70 12.96
CA GLN A 159 -2.63 -40.14 13.01
C GLN A 159 -2.39 -40.61 14.45
N LYS A 160 -3.45 -41.10 15.10
CA LYS A 160 -3.50 -42.39 15.79
C LYS A 160 -4.91 -42.65 16.29
#